data_AF-A0A7V9F619-F1
#
_entry.id   AF-A0A7V9F619-F1
#
_cell.length_a   1.000
_cell.length_b   1.000
_cell.length_c   1.000
_cell.angle_alpha   90.00
_cell.angle_beta   90.00
_cell.angle_gamma   90.00
#
_symmetry.space_group_name_H-M   'P 1'
#
loop_
_entity.id
_entity.type
_entity.pdbx_description
1 polymer ?
#
loop_
_entity_poly.entity_id
_entity_poly.type
_entity_poly.pdbx_seq_one_letter_code
_entity_poly.pdbx_strand_id
1 'polypeptide(L)'
;MSALPFASTVHLGLGDRLRASLATDALVDPAQWQLPLRGFRAAMGRMSALELLANEVRDHPSSRRLFRLSTRPHGPCVSAVITAAPPTLEELRQISIQPVSAATESCLQWWSVDLFLDPEGSPGAGTIRGVTIDSWEP
;
A
#
# COMPACT_ATOMS: atom_id res chain seq x y z
N MET A 1 0.90 2.27 -23.05
CA MET A 1 0.77 2.13 -21.58
C MET A 1 2.06 2.63 -20.97
N SER A 2 2.02 3.64 -20.09
CA SER A 2 3.22 4.03 -19.33
C SER A 2 3.42 3.05 -18.19
N ALA A 3 4.64 2.51 -18.06
CA ALA A 3 5.03 1.72 -16.90
C ALA A 3 5.04 2.59 -15.63
N LEU A 4 4.76 1.99 -14.48
CA LEU A 4 4.93 2.67 -13.19
C LEU A 4 6.42 2.96 -12.96
N PRO A 5 6.78 4.13 -12.40
CA PRO A 5 8.16 4.54 -12.21
C PRO A 5 8.76 3.85 -10.98
N PHE A 6 9.06 2.56 -11.03
CA PHE A 6 9.68 1.84 -9.92
C PHE A 6 11.19 2.08 -9.84
N ALA A 7 11.73 2.15 -8.62
CA ALA A 7 13.17 2.12 -8.38
C ALA A 7 13.71 0.73 -8.74
N SER A 8 15.03 0.63 -8.99
CA SER A 8 15.72 -0.64 -9.29
C SER A 8 15.48 -1.73 -8.24
N THR A 9 15.22 -1.32 -7.00
CA THR A 9 14.75 -2.17 -5.92
C THR A 9 13.57 -1.49 -5.24
N VAL A 10 12.50 -2.25 -5.02
CA VAL A 10 11.29 -1.81 -4.34
C VAL A 10 11.09 -2.64 -3.08
N HIS A 11 10.88 -1.95 -1.97
CA HIS A 11 10.58 -2.58 -0.69
C HIS A 11 9.08 -2.86 -0.56
N LEU A 12 8.72 -4.06 -0.13
CA LEU A 12 7.35 -4.42 0.19
C LEU A 12 7.20 -4.60 1.71
N GLY A 13 6.12 -4.08 2.29
CA GLY A 13 5.91 -4.12 3.74
C GLY A 13 4.46 -4.19 4.21
N LEU A 14 4.31 -4.37 5.52
CA LEU A 14 3.03 -4.37 6.24
C LEU A 14 3.13 -3.38 7.39
N GLY A 15 2.28 -2.34 7.39
CA GLY A 15 2.35 -1.21 8.30
C GLY A 15 3.71 -0.52 8.27
N ASP A 16 4.34 -0.44 9.44
CA ASP A 16 5.66 0.18 9.68
C ASP A 16 6.85 -0.75 9.39
N ARG A 17 6.61 -1.98 8.91
CA ARG A 17 7.66 -2.99 8.72
C ARG A 17 7.81 -3.43 7.29
N LEU A 18 9.02 -3.29 6.77
CA LEU A 18 9.43 -3.92 5.53
C LEU A 18 9.60 -5.43 5.71
N ARG A 19 9.21 -6.19 4.70
CA ARG A 19 9.16 -7.66 4.70
C ARG A 19 9.93 -8.27 3.55
N ALA A 20 9.99 -7.58 2.41
CA ALA A 20 10.71 -8.02 1.23
C ALA A 20 11.34 -6.83 0.50
N SER A 21 12.36 -7.12 -0.29
CA SER A 21 12.99 -6.19 -1.22
C SER A 21 13.12 -6.90 -2.55
N LEU A 22 12.50 -6.36 -3.59
CA LEU A 22 12.42 -6.99 -4.90
C LEU A 22 13.08 -6.10 -5.95
N ALA A 23 13.78 -6.71 -6.89
CA ALA A 23 14.21 -6.00 -8.09
C ALA A 23 12.98 -5.64 -8.95
N THR A 24 13.06 -4.54 -9.71
CA THR A 24 11.92 -4.05 -10.51
C THR A 24 11.37 -5.08 -11.49
N ASP A 25 12.26 -5.88 -12.08
CA ASP A 25 11.92 -6.93 -13.02
C ASP A 25 11.10 -8.05 -12.37
N ALA A 26 11.34 -8.37 -11.09
CA ALA A 26 10.54 -9.33 -10.34
C ALA A 26 9.09 -8.85 -10.09
N LEU A 27 8.84 -7.53 -10.09
CA LEU A 27 7.51 -6.96 -9.84
C LEU A 27 6.51 -7.22 -10.98
N VAL A 28 6.96 -7.70 -12.14
CA VAL A 28 6.04 -8.09 -13.22
C VAL A 28 5.24 -9.34 -12.91
N ASP A 29 5.73 -10.17 -11.98
CA ASP A 29 5.06 -11.38 -11.51
C ASP A 29 4.21 -11.07 -10.26
N PRO A 30 2.86 -11.12 -10.35
CA PRO A 30 1.98 -10.85 -9.21
C PRO A 30 2.23 -11.75 -7.99
N ALA A 31 2.79 -12.95 -8.17
CA ALA A 31 3.10 -13.84 -7.06
C ALA A 31 4.19 -13.28 -6.14
N GLN A 32 5.09 -12.44 -6.66
CA GLN A 32 6.16 -11.78 -5.88
C GLN A 32 5.61 -10.71 -4.94
N TRP A 33 4.40 -10.19 -5.19
CA TRP A 33 3.77 -9.17 -4.37
C TRP A 33 3.14 -9.71 -3.07
N GLN A 34 3.15 -11.02 -2.89
CA GLN A 34 2.51 -11.66 -1.74
C GLN A 34 3.40 -11.64 -0.49
N LEU A 35 2.95 -10.93 0.54
CA LEU A 35 3.60 -10.85 1.84
C LEU A 35 2.95 -11.80 2.85
N PRO A 36 3.73 -12.55 3.66
CA PRO A 36 3.17 -13.36 4.72
C PRO A 36 2.63 -12.47 5.85
N LEU A 37 1.39 -12.72 6.28
CA LEU A 37 0.71 -11.97 7.34
C LEU A 37 1.05 -12.44 8.76
N ARG A 38 1.97 -13.40 8.92
CA ARG A 38 2.21 -14.06 10.21
C ARG A 38 2.56 -13.04 11.31
N GLY A 39 1.62 -12.81 12.23
CA GLY A 39 1.76 -11.89 13.35
C GLY A 39 1.55 -10.40 13.01
N PHE A 40 0.93 -10.09 11.87
CA PHE A 40 0.49 -8.74 11.53
C PHE A 40 -0.97 -8.54 11.93
N ARG A 41 -1.24 -7.71 12.95
CA ARG A 41 -2.59 -7.29 13.40
C ARG A 41 -3.58 -8.46 13.56
N ALA A 42 -3.14 -9.54 14.24
CA ALA A 42 -3.86 -10.80 14.43
C ALA A 42 -4.29 -11.56 13.16
N ALA A 43 -3.90 -11.11 11.97
CA ALA A 43 -4.21 -11.76 10.70
C ALA A 43 -3.26 -12.95 10.43
N MET A 44 -3.73 -13.89 9.62
CA MET A 44 -2.96 -15.04 9.11
C MET A 44 -3.15 -15.17 7.60
N GLY A 45 -2.17 -15.78 6.93
CA GLY A 45 -2.20 -16.01 5.49
C GLY A 45 -1.22 -15.13 4.72
N ARG A 46 -1.65 -14.65 3.56
CA ARG A 46 -0.87 -13.84 2.63
C ARG A 46 -1.67 -12.60 2.23
N MET A 47 -0.98 -11.52 1.92
CA MET A 47 -1.59 -10.27 1.46
C MET A 47 -0.79 -9.69 0.31
N SER A 48 -1.48 -9.11 -0.67
CA SER A 48 -0.88 -8.46 -1.82
C SER A 48 -1.60 -7.15 -2.10
N ALA A 49 -0.82 -6.08 -2.29
CA ALA A 49 -1.36 -4.78 -2.64
C ALA A 49 -2.09 -4.82 -3.98
N LEU A 50 -1.56 -5.60 -4.94
CA LEU A 50 -2.20 -5.80 -6.24
C LEU A 50 -3.53 -6.52 -6.11
N GLU A 51 -3.62 -7.55 -5.26
CA GLU A 51 -4.86 -8.28 -5.03
C GLU A 51 -5.90 -7.40 -4.36
N LEU A 52 -5.54 -6.57 -3.37
CA LEU A 52 -6.46 -5.62 -2.74
C LEU A 52 -7.04 -4.62 -3.75
N LEU A 53 -6.18 -4.01 -4.57
CA LEU A 53 -6.62 -3.08 -5.61
C LEU A 53 -7.48 -3.75 -6.67
N ALA A 54 -7.10 -4.96 -7.12
CA ALA A 54 -7.85 -5.70 -8.13
C ALA A 54 -9.20 -6.18 -7.60
N ASN A 55 -9.28 -6.61 -6.34
CA ASN A 55 -10.52 -7.01 -5.68
C ASN A 55 -11.49 -5.82 -5.60
N GLU A 56 -11.02 -4.65 -5.18
CA GLU A 56 -11.85 -3.45 -5.12
C GLU A 56 -12.46 -3.10 -6.50
N VAL A 57 -11.66 -3.15 -7.56
CA VAL A 57 -12.13 -2.92 -8.94
C VAL A 57 -13.17 -3.96 -9.35
N ARG A 58 -12.93 -5.24 -9.06
CA ARG A 58 -13.81 -6.34 -9.44
C ARG A 58 -15.13 -6.31 -8.67
N ASP A 59 -15.09 -6.02 -7.39
CA ASP A 59 -16.22 -6.12 -6.48
C ASP A 59 -17.12 -4.87 -6.59
N HIS A 60 -16.58 -3.76 -7.12
CA HIS A 60 -17.31 -2.50 -7.33
C HIS A 60 -17.21 -1.95 -8.78
N PRO A 61 -17.53 -2.73 -9.83
CA PRO A 61 -17.21 -2.39 -11.22
C PRO A 61 -17.94 -1.14 -11.75
N SER A 62 -19.06 -0.77 -11.12
CA SER A 62 -19.89 0.38 -11.49
C SER A 62 -19.55 1.67 -10.73
N SER A 63 -18.61 1.61 -9.78
CA SER A 63 -18.27 2.76 -8.94
C SER A 63 -17.49 3.81 -9.74
N ARG A 64 -18.02 5.03 -9.80
CA ARG A 64 -17.36 6.18 -10.44
C ARG A 64 -16.07 6.62 -9.73
N ARG A 65 -15.88 6.20 -8.47
CA ARG A 65 -14.71 6.50 -7.66
C ARG A 65 -14.46 5.35 -6.69
N LEU A 66 -13.55 4.46 -7.08
CA LEU A 66 -13.15 3.30 -6.27
C LEU A 66 -12.22 3.70 -5.13
N PHE A 67 -11.27 4.58 -5.43
CA PHE A 67 -10.20 4.92 -4.51
C PHE A 67 -10.22 6.38 -4.07
N ARG A 68 -9.84 6.60 -2.81
CA ARG A 68 -9.39 7.88 -2.27
C ARG A 68 -7.87 7.87 -2.24
N LEU A 69 -7.28 8.94 -2.74
CA LEU A 69 -5.85 9.20 -2.68
C LEU A 69 -5.58 10.29 -1.64
N SER A 70 -4.57 10.11 -0.80
CA SER A 70 -4.09 11.12 0.14
C SER A 70 -2.56 11.18 0.18
N THR A 71 -2.02 12.36 0.45
CA THR A 71 -0.57 12.58 0.62
C THR A 71 -0.17 12.81 2.08
N ARG A 72 -1.07 12.50 3.00
CA ARG A 72 -0.84 12.60 4.45
C ARG A 72 -0.92 11.20 5.05
N PRO A 73 -0.15 10.93 6.10
CA PRO A 73 -0.34 9.74 6.90
C PRO A 73 -1.79 9.61 7.35
N HIS A 74 -2.28 8.38 7.44
CA HIS A 74 -3.65 8.06 7.82
C HIS A 74 -3.67 7.12 9.00
N GLY A 75 -4.72 7.24 9.81
CA GLY A 75 -5.08 6.24 10.82
C GLY A 75 -6.13 5.27 10.27
N PRO A 76 -6.24 4.08 10.87
CA PRO A 76 -7.35 3.16 10.59
C PRO A 76 -8.71 3.80 10.87
N CYS A 77 -9.77 3.25 10.27
CA CYS A 77 -11.14 3.73 10.42
C CYS A 77 -11.63 3.88 11.88
N VAL A 78 -11.14 3.06 12.83
CA VAL A 78 -11.51 3.12 14.26
C VAL A 78 -10.49 3.82 15.16
N SER A 79 -9.35 4.27 14.62
CA SER A 79 -8.24 4.75 15.44
C SER A 79 -7.60 6.00 14.85
N ALA A 80 -7.39 7.00 15.70
CA ALA A 80 -6.61 8.18 15.35
C ALA A 80 -5.09 7.90 15.34
N VAL A 81 -4.66 6.68 15.71
CA VAL A 81 -3.26 6.29 15.66
C VAL A 81 -2.85 6.16 14.19
N ILE A 82 -2.02 7.10 13.76
CA ILE A 82 -1.40 7.09 12.44
C ILE A 82 -0.31 6.01 12.42
N THR A 83 -0.38 5.12 11.44
CA THR A 83 0.71 4.16 11.21
C THR A 83 1.91 4.92 10.65
N ALA A 84 3.05 4.83 11.34
CA ALA A 84 4.27 5.46 10.89
C ALA A 84 4.78 4.80 9.61
N ALA A 85 5.45 5.59 8.76
CA ALA A 85 6.21 5.04 7.65
C ALA A 85 7.32 4.12 8.20
N PRO A 86 7.72 3.07 7.47
CA PRO A 86 8.88 2.28 7.85
C PRO A 86 10.13 3.17 7.96
N PRO A 87 11.04 2.94 8.93
CA PRO A 87 12.18 3.83 9.20
C PRO A 87 13.04 4.19 7.99
N THR A 88 13.20 3.26 7.04
CA THR A 88 13.98 3.46 5.82
C THR A 88 13.26 4.26 4.73
N LEU A 89 11.98 4.58 4.92
CA LEU A 89 11.10 5.28 3.98
C LEU A 89 10.50 6.56 4.56
N GLU A 90 10.83 6.94 5.81
CA GLU A 90 10.22 8.09 6.52
C GLU A 90 10.45 9.44 5.81
N GLU A 91 11.58 9.60 5.13
CA GLU A 91 11.92 10.84 4.41
C GLU A 91 11.31 10.92 3.01
N LEU A 92 10.64 9.85 2.56
CA LEU A 92 10.04 9.77 1.24
C LEU A 92 8.64 10.38 1.23
N ARG A 93 8.20 10.79 0.03
CA ARG A 93 6.82 11.26 -0.15
C ARG A 93 5.88 10.06 -0.13
N GLN A 94 4.93 10.07 0.80
CA GLN A 94 3.88 9.05 0.87
C GLN A 94 2.64 9.43 0.03
N ILE A 95 2.13 8.47 -0.73
CA ILE A 95 0.81 8.51 -1.36
C ILE A 95 0.03 7.28 -0.90
N SER A 96 -1.04 7.49 -0.16
CA SER A 96 -1.92 6.43 0.33
C SER A 96 -3.11 6.25 -0.60
N ILE A 97 -3.43 5.00 -0.90
CA ILE A 97 -4.58 4.55 -1.68
C ILE A 97 -5.50 3.80 -0.73
N GLN A 98 -6.77 4.20 -0.67
CA GLN A 98 -7.78 3.59 0.20
C GLN A 98 -9.09 3.41 -0.56
N PRO A 99 -9.93 2.42 -0.21
CA PRO A 99 -11.27 2.32 -0.76
C PRO A 99 -12.10 3.55 -0.33
N VAL A 100 -12.97 4.04 -1.21
CA VAL A 100 -13.93 5.10 -0.83
C VAL A 100 -14.94 4.51 0.14
N SER A 101 -15.27 5.25 1.21
CA SER A 101 -16.09 4.77 2.34
C SER A 101 -17.50 4.25 2.00
N ALA A 102 -17.98 4.43 0.77
CA ALA A 102 -19.23 3.82 0.31
C ALA A 102 -19.07 2.32 -0.03
N ALA A 103 -17.84 1.85 -0.21
CA ALA A 103 -17.49 0.44 -0.44
C ALA A 103 -17.17 -0.32 0.87
N THR A 104 -16.88 0.39 1.96
CA THR A 104 -16.58 -0.19 3.26
C THR A 104 -17.76 0.02 4.21
N GLU A 105 -18.66 -0.96 4.27
CA GLU A 105 -19.80 -0.99 5.19
C GLU A 105 -19.37 -1.13 6.66
N SER A 106 -18.09 -1.48 6.88
CA SER A 106 -17.50 -1.66 8.20
C SER A 106 -16.03 -1.28 8.21
N CYS A 107 -15.55 -0.75 9.34
CA CYS A 107 -14.12 -0.53 9.55
C CYS A 107 -13.29 -1.82 9.48
N LEU A 108 -13.91 -3.00 9.63
CA LEU A 108 -13.27 -4.30 9.42
C LEU A 108 -12.74 -4.49 8.00
N GLN A 109 -13.35 -3.81 7.03
CA GLN A 109 -12.99 -3.88 5.61
C GLN A 109 -11.99 -2.79 5.22
N TRP A 110 -11.53 -1.99 6.18
CA TRP A 110 -10.60 -0.92 5.92
C TRP A 110 -9.19 -1.47 5.64
N TRP A 111 -8.58 -0.94 4.59
CA TRP A 111 -7.19 -1.15 4.23
C TRP A 111 -6.61 0.10 3.56
N SER A 112 -5.29 0.21 3.52
CA SER A 112 -4.55 1.16 2.70
C SER A 112 -3.42 0.47 1.96
N VAL A 113 -3.10 0.98 0.78
CA VAL A 113 -1.85 0.70 0.07
C VAL A 113 -1.07 2.00 -0.02
N ASP A 114 0.13 2.01 0.54
CA ASP A 114 0.96 3.20 0.64
C ASP A 114 2.15 3.09 -0.29
N LEU A 115 2.29 4.07 -1.17
CA LEU A 115 3.42 4.22 -2.06
C LEU A 115 4.39 5.24 -1.46
N PHE A 116 5.67 4.89 -1.42
CA PHE A 116 6.74 5.79 -0.97
C PHE A 116 7.60 6.17 -2.17
N LEU A 117 7.62 7.46 -2.48
CA LEU A 117 8.23 8.01 -3.68
C LEU A 117 9.40 8.92 -3.33
N ASP A 118 10.44 8.88 -4.16
CA ASP A 118 11.53 9.85 -4.12
C ASP A 118 10.98 11.28 -4.22
N PRO A 119 11.44 12.21 -3.34
CA PRO A 119 10.90 13.55 -3.27
C PRO A 119 11.25 14.37 -4.52
N GLU A 120 10.46 15.41 -4.78
CA GLU A 120 10.74 16.39 -5.84
C GLU A 120 12.14 17.00 -5.65
N GLY A 121 12.86 17.21 -6.76
CA GLY A 121 14.22 17.74 -6.75
C GLY A 121 15.33 16.73 -6.43
N SER A 122 14.99 15.46 -6.15
CA SER A 122 15.98 14.38 -6.04
C SER A 122 16.27 13.71 -7.39
N PRO A 123 17.47 13.12 -7.60
CA PRO A 123 17.74 12.24 -8.73
C PRO A 123 16.85 10.99 -8.66
N GLY A 124 15.72 11.02 -9.39
CA GLY A 124 14.69 9.99 -9.32
C GLY A 124 13.33 10.47 -8.81
N ALA A 125 13.08 11.77 -8.68
CA ALA A 125 11.79 12.31 -8.25
C ALA A 125 10.57 11.58 -8.84
N GLY A 126 9.65 11.17 -7.97
CA GLY A 126 8.46 10.39 -8.36
C GLY A 126 8.71 8.89 -8.56
N THR A 127 9.92 8.40 -8.33
CA THR A 127 10.23 6.96 -8.38
C THR A 127 9.74 6.26 -7.12
N ILE A 128 9.01 5.17 -7.27
CA ILE A 128 8.46 4.35 -6.18
C ILE A 128 9.58 3.46 -5.61
N ARG A 129 9.93 3.71 -4.35
CA ARG A 129 10.93 2.96 -3.57
C ARG A 129 10.31 1.89 -2.67
N GLY A 130 9.06 2.08 -2.28
CA GLY A 130 8.39 1.17 -1.37
C GLY A 130 6.89 1.14 -1.56
N VAL A 131 6.32 -0.02 -1.26
CA VAL A 131 4.87 -0.24 -1.18
C VAL A 131 4.57 -0.95 0.14
N THR A 132 3.73 -0.36 0.98
CA THR A 132 3.25 -1.04 2.18
C THR A 132 1.74 -1.19 2.16
N ILE A 133 1.25 -2.14 2.95
CA ILE A 133 -0.17 -2.34 3.16
C ILE A 133 -0.44 -2.13 4.63
N ASP A 134 -1.48 -1.36 4.96
CA ASP A 134 -2.05 -1.33 6.30
C ASP A 134 -3.48 -1.82 6.26
N SER A 135 -3.93 -2.42 7.35
CA SER A 135 -5.29 -2.92 7.49
C SER A 135 -5.74 -2.74 8.92
N TRP A 136 -7.05 -2.85 9.13
CA TRP A 136 -7.62 -2.77 10.47
C TRP A 136 -7.24 -3.98 11.37
N GLU A 137 -7.26 -3.77 12.69
CA GLU A 137 -7.08 -4.76 13.76
C GLU A 137 -8.30 -4.75 14.71
N PRO A 138 -8.88 -5.92 15.09
CA PRO A 138 -9.85 -6.02 16.19
C PRO A 138 -9.28 -5.75 17.57
#